data_AF-A0A946XVM6-F1
#
_entry.id   AF-A0A946XVM6-F1
#
_cell.length_a   1.000
_cell.length_b   1.000
_cell.length_c   1.000
_cell.angle_alpha   90.00
_cell.angle_beta   90.00
_cell.angle_gamma   90.00
#
_symmetry.space_group_name_H-M   'P 1'
#
loop_
_entity.id
_entity.type
_entity.pdbx_description
1 polymer ?
#
loop_
_entity_poly.entity_id
_entity_poly.type
_entity_poly.pdbx_seq_one_letter_code
_entity_poly.pdbx_strand_id
1 'polypeptide(L)'
;MLTSRLLVILQRELDSQGFQLSPYCIQQIEQLVTRGVERMRNNKAADHPGHILNAERNLKALIKYFRGYAEEAGTFPRLANSDFDSALRTSPTYWPYSTSG
;
A
#
# COMPACT_ATOMS: atom_id res chain seq x y z
N MET A 1 8.62 15.51 -1.81
CA MET A 1 9.00 14.45 -0.84
C MET A 1 8.41 13.12 -1.30
N LEU A 2 9.15 12.01 -1.22
CA LEU A 2 8.74 10.68 -1.70
C LEU A 2 7.41 10.19 -1.08
N THR A 3 7.17 10.44 0.21
CA THR A 3 5.90 10.13 0.89
C THR A 3 4.69 10.72 0.18
N SER A 4 4.69 12.03 -0.09
CA SER A 4 3.57 12.70 -0.77
C SER A 4 3.30 12.12 -2.16
N ARG A 5 4.36 11.76 -2.90
CA ARG A 5 4.23 11.12 -4.21
C ARG A 5 3.53 9.76 -4.11
N LEU A 6 3.88 8.96 -3.11
CA LEU A 6 3.29 7.65 -2.88
C LEU A 6 1.83 7.75 -2.42
N LEU A 7 1.49 8.73 -1.59
CA LEU A 7 0.10 8.98 -1.19
C LEU A 7 -0.78 9.42 -2.36
N VAL A 8 -0.24 10.22 -3.30
CA VAL A 8 -0.96 10.54 -4.54
C VAL A 8 -1.19 9.28 -5.39
N ILE A 9 -0.22 8.38 -5.45
CA ILE A 9 -0.36 7.10 -6.16
C ILE A 9 -1.39 6.21 -5.49
N LEU A 10 -1.39 6.13 -4.15
CA LEU A 10 -2.40 5.43 -3.38
C LEU A 10 -3.80 5.91 -3.77
N GLN A 11 -4.07 7.22 -3.71
CA GLN A 11 -5.38 7.77 -4.02
C GLN A 11 -5.79 7.46 -5.47
N ARG A 12 -4.89 7.67 -6.42
CA ARG A 12 -5.15 7.35 -7.84
C ARG A 12 -5.46 5.89 -8.08
N GLU A 13 -4.80 4.99 -7.35
CA GLU A 13 -5.01 3.55 -7.47
C GLU A 13 -6.33 3.11 -6.83
N LEU A 14 -6.73 3.73 -5.71
CA LEU A 14 -8.05 3.52 -5.12
C LEU A 14 -9.17 3.98 -6.09
N ASP A 15 -9.01 5.18 -6.66
CA ASP A 15 -9.97 5.75 -7.60
C ASP A 15 -10.09 4.90 -8.88
N SER A 16 -8.95 4.49 -9.46
CA SER A 16 -8.94 3.68 -10.69
C SER A 16 -9.55 2.29 -10.52
N GLN A 17 -9.43 1.73 -9.31
CA GLN A 17 -9.99 0.43 -8.98
C GLN A 17 -11.44 0.51 -8.47
N GLY A 18 -12.00 1.71 -8.29
CA GLY A 18 -13.31 1.93 -7.68
C GLY A 18 -13.39 1.40 -6.24
N PHE A 19 -12.26 1.35 -5.54
CA PHE A 19 -12.12 0.73 -4.23
C PHE A 19 -12.11 1.79 -3.13
N GLN A 20 -12.92 1.59 -2.10
CA GLN A 20 -13.13 2.54 -1.02
C GLN A 20 -12.59 1.98 0.29
N LEU A 21 -11.66 2.72 0.89
CA LEU A 21 -11.15 2.45 2.22
C LEU A 21 -11.78 3.39 3.24
N SER A 22 -12.01 2.89 4.46
CA SER A 22 -12.43 3.74 5.56
C SER A 22 -11.30 4.70 5.98
N PRO A 23 -11.60 5.81 6.68
CA PRO A 23 -10.57 6.71 7.21
C PRO A 23 -9.52 5.99 8.07
N TYR A 24 -9.95 4.97 8.83
CA TYR A 24 -9.04 4.13 9.61
C TYR A 24 -8.05 3.38 8.71
N CYS A 25 -8.54 2.70 7.68
CA CYS A 25 -7.70 1.95 6.75
C CYS A 25 -6.71 2.86 6.00
N ILE A 26 -7.17 4.05 5.58
CA ILE A 26 -6.30 5.07 4.97
C ILE A 26 -5.19 5.46 5.94
N GLN A 27 -5.52 5.78 7.20
CA GLN A 27 -4.53 6.14 8.21
C GLN A 27 -3.49 5.03 8.43
N GLN A 28 -3.89 3.75 8.42
CA GLN A 28 -2.96 2.62 8.53
C GLN A 28 -1.99 2.55 7.33
N ILE A 29 -2.50 2.73 6.11
CA ILE A 29 -1.64 2.74 4.90
C ILE A 29 -0.71 3.95 4.92
N GLU A 30 -1.18 5.13 5.31
CA GLU A 30 -0.34 6.33 5.42
C GLU A 30 0.83 6.14 6.39
N GLN A 31 0.57 5.51 7.54
CA GLN A 31 1.62 5.15 8.51
C GLN A 31 2.61 4.15 7.91
N LEU A 32 2.10 3.14 7.20
CA LEU A 32 2.93 2.15 6.52
C LEU A 32 3.82 2.79 5.45
N VAL A 33 3.26 3.67 4.61
CA VAL A 33 3.99 4.43 3.59
C VAL A 33 5.06 5.30 4.25
N THR A 34 4.72 6.04 5.30
CA THR A 34 5.66 6.91 6.02
C THR A 34 6.84 6.13 6.57
N ARG A 35 6.57 5.06 7.33
CA ARG A 35 7.62 4.19 7.90
C ARG A 35 8.48 3.52 6.82
N GLY A 36 7.87 3.14 5.70
CA GLY A 36 8.63 2.54 4.60
C GLY A 36 9.55 3.53 3.92
N VAL A 37 9.08 4.75 3.65
CA VAL A 37 9.92 5.82 3.10
C VAL A 37 11.08 6.14 4.04
N GLU A 38 10.85 6.19 5.35
CA GLU A 38 11.92 6.35 6.34
C GLU A 38 12.96 5.24 6.25
N ARG A 39 12.54 3.97 6.16
CA ARG A 39 13.45 2.84 5.93
C ARG A 39 14.22 2.95 4.61
N MET A 40 13.56 3.37 3.52
CA MET A 40 14.21 3.61 2.24
C MET A 40 15.30 4.69 2.37
N ARG A 41 15.03 5.77 3.10
CA ARG A 41 16.00 6.84 3.34
C ARG A 41 17.18 6.36 4.17
N ASN A 42 16.93 5.64 5.26
CA ASN A 42 17.98 5.11 6.13
C ASN A 42 18.92 4.15 5.38
N ASN A 43 18.39 3.42 4.39
CA ASN A 43 19.15 2.51 3.53
C ASN A 43 19.73 3.18 2.26
N LYS A 44 19.67 4.53 2.15
CA LYS A 44 20.08 5.30 0.94
C LYS A 44 19.39 4.86 -0.36
N ALA A 45 18.27 4.17 -0.25
CA ALA A 45 17.51 3.65 -1.37
C ALA A 45 16.47 4.66 -1.89
N ALA A 46 16.17 5.72 -1.12
CA ALA A 46 15.20 6.75 -1.49
C ALA A 46 15.66 7.67 -2.64
N ASP A 47 16.95 7.64 -3.00
CA ASP A 47 17.53 8.45 -4.09
C ASP A 47 17.73 7.64 -5.39
N HIS A 48 17.54 6.33 -5.33
CA HIS A 48 17.67 5.44 -6.48
C HIS A 48 16.33 5.31 -7.22
N PRO A 49 16.23 5.73 -8.50
CA PRO A 49 14.98 5.69 -9.25
C PRO A 49 14.34 4.31 -9.34
N GLY A 50 15.15 3.24 -9.45
CA GLY A 50 14.65 1.87 -9.50
C GLY A 50 13.95 1.43 -8.21
N HIS A 51 14.46 1.86 -7.06
CA HIS A 51 13.85 1.56 -5.76
C HIS A 51 12.55 2.32 -5.53
N ILE A 52 12.48 3.58 -5.99
CA ILE A 52 11.23 4.36 -5.98
C ILE A 52 10.17 3.65 -6.85
N LEU A 53 10.52 3.22 -8.06
CA LEU A 53 9.60 2.51 -8.94
C LEU A 53 9.11 1.19 -8.34
N ASN A 54 9.99 0.45 -7.65
CA ASN A 54 9.60 -0.78 -6.96
C ASN A 54 8.63 -0.50 -5.82
N ALA A 55 8.89 0.54 -5.01
CA ALA A 55 7.96 0.95 -3.97
C ALA A 55 6.57 1.28 -4.56
N GLU A 56 6.51 2.04 -5.65
CA GLU A 56 5.25 2.36 -6.33
C GLU A 56 4.51 1.09 -6.81
N ARG A 57 5.22 0.18 -7.47
CA ARG A 57 4.63 -1.10 -7.95
C ARG A 57 4.08 -1.92 -6.80
N ASN A 58 4.83 -1.99 -5.71
CA ASN A 58 4.45 -2.72 -4.52
C ASN A 58 3.22 -2.12 -3.84
N LEU A 59 3.13 -0.80 -3.74
CA LEU A 59 1.94 -0.12 -3.21
C LEU A 59 0.71 -0.47 -4.05
N LYS A 60 0.82 -0.44 -5.38
CA LYS A 60 -0.28 -0.83 -6.27
C LYS A 60 -0.68 -2.28 -6.11
N ALA A 61 0.29 -3.18 -5.98
CA ALA A 61 0.05 -4.60 -5.73
C ALA A 61 -0.70 -4.83 -4.40
N LEU A 62 -0.33 -4.09 -3.35
CA LEU A 62 -1.02 -4.12 -2.06
C LEU A 62 -2.49 -3.69 -2.18
N ILE A 63 -2.78 -2.61 -2.92
CA ILE A 63 -4.17 -2.16 -3.14
C ILE A 63 -4.97 -3.20 -3.94
N LYS A 64 -4.38 -3.77 -4.98
CA LYS A 64 -5.00 -4.87 -5.74
C LYS A 64 -5.30 -6.09 -4.85
N TYR A 65 -4.39 -6.40 -3.93
CA TYR A 65 -4.58 -7.47 -2.95
C TYR A 65 -5.76 -7.18 -2.01
N PHE A 66 -5.85 -5.97 -1.45
CA PHE A 66 -6.99 -5.57 -0.60
C PHE A 66 -8.32 -5.59 -1.35
N ARG A 67 -8.33 -5.18 -2.61
CA ARG A 67 -9.51 -5.29 -3.47
C ARG A 67 -9.94 -6.74 -3.64
N GLY A 68 -9.01 -7.66 -3.96
CA GLY A 68 -9.32 -9.08 -4.08
C GLY A 68 -9.88 -9.65 -2.78
N TYR A 69 -9.31 -9.27 -1.64
CA TYR A 69 -9.81 -9.65 -0.33
C TYR A 69 -11.25 -9.15 -0.08
N ALA A 70 -11.54 -7.90 -0.48
CA ALA A 70 -12.89 -7.33 -0.38
C ALA A 70 -13.91 -8.03 -1.29
N GLU A 71 -13.49 -8.43 -2.49
CA GLU A 71 -14.32 -9.21 -3.43
C GLU A 71 -14.64 -10.60 -2.86
N GLU A 72 -13.63 -11.31 -2.34
CA GLU A 72 -13.79 -12.64 -1.73
C GLU A 72 -14.67 -12.59 -0.47
N ALA A 73 -14.55 -11.54 0.33
CA ALA A 73 -15.37 -11.30 1.51
C ALA A 73 -16.79 -10.78 1.19
N GLY A 74 -17.09 -10.44 -0.07
CA GLY A 74 -18.37 -9.87 -0.47
C GLY A 74 -18.63 -8.44 0.05
N THR A 75 -17.58 -7.71 0.44
CA THR A 75 -17.67 -6.34 1.00
C THR A 75 -17.36 -5.24 -0.02
N PHE A 76 -16.88 -5.62 -1.22
CA PHE A 76 -16.64 -4.69 -2.33
C PHE A 76 -17.87 -3.81 -2.63
N PRO A 77 -17.71 -2.48 -2.88
CA PRO A 77 -16.46 -1.74 -3.13
C PRO A 77 -15.71 -1.29 -1.87
N ARG A 78 -16.12 -1.72 -0.67
CA ARG A 78 -15.48 -1.35 0.59
C ARG A 78 -14.71 -2.52 1.19
N LEU A 79 -13.81 -2.24 2.11
CA LEU A 79 -13.21 -3.26 2.96
C LEU A 79 -13.45 -2.89 4.42
N ALA A 80 -14.10 -3.79 5.16
CA ALA A 80 -14.35 -3.58 6.59
C ALA A 80 -13.03 -3.50 7.36
N ASN A 81 -12.99 -2.74 8.46
CA ASN A 81 -11.75 -2.53 9.21
C ASN A 81 -11.11 -3.85 9.70
N SER A 82 -11.91 -4.80 10.18
CA SER A 82 -11.44 -6.12 10.62
C SER A 82 -10.85 -6.96 9.49
N ASP A 83 -11.45 -6.87 8.30
CA ASP A 83 -10.99 -7.56 7.10
C ASP A 83 -9.72 -6.91 6.56
N PHE A 84 -9.63 -5.58 6.63
CA PHE A 84 -8.43 -4.82 6.31
C PHE A 84 -7.26 -5.22 7.23
N ASP A 85 -7.47 -5.29 8.55
CA ASP A 85 -6.40 -5.68 9.48
C ASP A 85 -5.94 -7.13 9.24
N SER A 86 -6.86 -8.00 8.83
CA SER A 86 -6.56 -9.39 8.48
C SER A 86 -5.80 -9.48 7.15
N ALA A 87 -6.26 -8.74 6.14
CA ALA A 87 -5.60 -8.63 4.84
C ALA A 87 -4.21 -7.99 4.98
N LEU A 88 -4.04 -6.96 5.80
CA LEU A 88 -2.74 -6.32 6.02
C LEU A 88 -1.75 -7.29 6.68
N ARG A 89 -2.19 -8.07 7.66
CA ARG A 89 -1.36 -9.10 8.32
C ARG A 89 -0.98 -10.26 7.41
N THR A 90 -1.87 -10.63 6.48
CA THR A 90 -1.67 -11.76 5.56
C THR A 90 -1.13 -11.34 4.21
N SER A 91 -1.04 -10.03 3.96
CA SER A 91 -0.48 -9.49 2.74
C SER A 91 0.96 -9.98 2.57
N PRO A 92 1.32 -10.50 1.38
CA PRO A 92 2.72 -10.71 1.04
C PRO A 92 3.51 -9.45 1.32
N THR A 93 4.81 -9.58 1.63
CA THR A 93 5.66 -8.46 2.06
C THR A 93 5.87 -7.45 0.92
N TYR A 94 4.85 -6.69 0.59
CA TYR A 94 4.88 -5.75 -0.51
C TYR A 94 5.66 -4.49 -0.09
N TRP A 95 5.80 -4.15 1.20
CA TRP A 95 6.34 -2.84 1.59
C TRP A 95 7.40 -2.84 2.70
N PRO A 96 8.44 -1.96 2.67
CA PRO A 96 8.91 -1.17 1.52
C PRO A 96 9.82 -1.99 0.58
N TYR A 97 10.20 -3.21 0.97
CA TYR A 97 10.93 -4.19 0.17
C TYR A 97 10.61 -5.60 0.65
N SER A 98 10.27 -6.53 -0.26
CA SER A 98 10.55 -7.94 -0.04
C SER A 98 12.02 -8.19 -0.36
N THR A 99 12.74 -8.86 0.53
CA THR A 99 13.95 -9.60 0.15
C THR A 99 13.51 -10.77 -0.73
N SER A 100 13.63 -10.64 -2.04
CA SER A 100 13.53 -11.77 -2.97
C SER A 100 14.33 -11.45 -4.23
N GLY A 101 15.63 -11.75 -4.20
CA GLY A 101 16.54 -11.70 -5.35
C GLY A 101 17.58 -10.60 -5.27
#